data_AF-A0A0N9HSZ7-F1
#
_entry.id   AF-A0A0N9HSZ7-F1
#
_cell.length_a   1.000
_cell.length_b   1.000
_cell.length_c   1.000
_cell.angle_alpha   90.00
_cell.angle_beta   90.00
_cell.angle_gamma   90.00
#
_symmetry.space_group_name_H-M   'P 1'
#
loop_
_entity.id
_entity.type
_entity.pdbx_description
1 polymer ?
#
loop_
_entity_poly.entity_id
_entity_poly.type
_entity_poly.pdbx_seq_one_letter_code
_entity_poly.pdbx_strand_id
1 'polypeptide(L)'
;MLPRFRSLRSELSLHKSLVSRYAKFIDELHPMYQVLSWEQIAYIENAQGDTREVVTFRARVLRSDLQLIRLVFGCGWDQPHRFRRRVRIAVRNLHVGNMLGTSMQVTHSYLCDGKHDVIIHMATPPKVGSEVRFLVVMDWPRKCAPLMTKAVSDDFAFKFIQQNVSYVSYRVVLPHGCDAYDEPIGFDGYEETFKNQQLITTDGRRIYFFEAFDLPILHRAGIRLELKGKDTHALRALAASISSLTR
;
A
#
# COMPACT_ATOMS: atom_id res chain seq x y z
N MET A 1 33.44 6.56 15.06
CA MET A 1 32.37 5.55 15.23
C MET A 1 33.00 4.22 15.63
N LEU A 2 32.75 3.74 16.86
CA LEU A 2 33.41 2.57 17.43
C LEU A 2 33.00 1.25 16.70
N PRO A 3 33.92 0.31 16.44
CA PRO A 3 33.66 -0.97 15.74
C PRO A 3 32.50 -1.79 16.32
N ARG A 4 32.30 -1.71 17.64
CA ARG A 4 31.26 -2.43 18.39
C ARG A 4 29.83 -2.09 17.93
N PHE A 5 29.58 -0.85 17.50
CA PHE A 5 28.26 -0.43 17.00
C PHE A 5 27.95 -1.00 15.60
N ARG A 6 28.97 -1.29 14.79
CA ARG A 6 28.76 -1.93 13.47
C ARG A 6 28.38 -3.40 13.64
N SER A 7 29.05 -4.10 14.56
CA SER A 7 28.74 -5.51 14.90
C SER A 7 27.28 -5.67 15.35
N LEU A 8 26.84 -4.88 16.33
CA LEU A 8 25.47 -4.94 16.86
C LEU A 8 24.41 -4.62 15.79
N ARG A 9 24.68 -3.66 14.91
CA ARG A 9 23.76 -3.34 13.79
C ARG A 9 23.68 -4.47 12.78
N SER A 10 24.79 -5.13 12.50
CA SER A 10 24.83 -6.30 11.60
C SER A 10 24.05 -7.46 12.18
N GLU A 11 24.26 -7.77 13.45
CA GLU A 11 23.58 -8.84 14.19
C GLU A 11 22.07 -8.58 14.28
N LEU A 12 21.65 -7.34 14.62
CA LEU A 12 20.24 -6.95 14.61
C LEU A 12 19.61 -7.11 13.21
N SER A 13 20.34 -6.77 12.16
CA SER A 13 19.85 -6.91 10.77
C SER A 13 19.69 -8.38 10.39
N LEU A 14 20.62 -9.24 10.82
CA LEU A 14 20.54 -10.69 10.65
C LEU A 14 19.31 -11.26 11.37
N HIS A 15 19.10 -10.90 12.64
CA HIS A 15 17.93 -11.35 13.39
C HIS A 15 16.61 -10.91 12.74
N LYS A 16 16.51 -9.65 12.31
CA LYS A 16 15.32 -9.17 11.58
C LYS A 16 15.07 -9.97 10.29
N SER A 17 16.13 -10.28 9.55
CA SER A 17 16.03 -11.11 8.34
C SER A 17 15.59 -12.54 8.64
N LEU A 18 16.05 -13.14 9.74
CA LEU A 18 15.63 -14.47 10.15
C LEU A 18 14.16 -14.48 10.57
N VAL A 19 13.73 -13.51 11.39
CA VAL A 19 12.32 -13.37 11.80
C VAL A 19 11.41 -13.21 10.58
N SER A 20 11.80 -12.37 9.62
CA SER A 20 11.07 -12.21 8.35
C SER A 20 10.95 -13.52 7.57
N ARG A 21 12.06 -14.26 7.41
CA ARG A 21 12.08 -15.53 6.70
C ARG A 21 11.18 -16.59 7.35
N TYR A 22 11.27 -16.76 8.66
CA TYR A 22 10.45 -17.74 9.38
C TYR A 22 8.98 -17.32 9.44
N ALA A 23 8.68 -16.03 9.62
CA ALA A 23 7.31 -15.52 9.56
C ALA A 23 6.67 -15.80 8.19
N LYS A 24 7.41 -15.57 7.09
CA LYS A 24 6.95 -15.94 5.73
C LYS A 24 6.63 -17.43 5.63
N PHE A 25 7.53 -18.29 6.09
CA PHE A 25 7.35 -19.75 6.05
C PHE A 25 6.13 -20.22 6.84
N ILE A 26 5.90 -19.65 8.04
CA ILE A 26 4.73 -19.96 8.86
C ILE A 26 3.44 -19.52 8.16
N ASP A 27 3.42 -18.29 7.63
CA ASP A 27 2.25 -17.71 6.96
C ASP A 27 1.87 -18.47 5.67
N GLU A 28 2.85 -18.92 4.89
CA GLU A 28 2.63 -19.67 3.65
C GLU A 28 2.16 -21.11 3.88
N LEU A 29 2.67 -21.79 4.91
CA LEU A 29 2.29 -23.17 5.20
C LEU A 29 0.97 -23.26 5.97
N HIS A 30 0.70 -22.30 6.85
CA HIS A 30 -0.42 -22.37 7.79
C HIS A 30 -1.04 -20.98 7.98
N PRO A 31 -1.98 -20.56 7.11
CA PRO A 31 -2.67 -19.29 7.26
C PRO A 31 -3.28 -19.15 8.65
N MET A 32 -2.74 -18.25 9.47
CA MET A 32 -3.18 -18.06 10.86
C MET A 32 -4.35 -17.06 10.96
N TYR A 33 -4.58 -16.28 9.92
CA TYR A 33 -5.64 -15.29 9.81
C TYR A 33 -6.17 -15.21 8.38
N GLN A 34 -7.35 -14.60 8.23
CA GLN A 34 -7.96 -14.28 6.95
C GLN A 34 -8.28 -12.78 6.90
N VAL A 35 -7.74 -12.06 5.92
CA VAL A 35 -8.11 -10.67 5.67
C VAL A 35 -9.57 -10.61 5.20
N LEU A 36 -10.40 -9.90 5.96
CA LEU A 36 -11.80 -9.65 5.66
C LEU A 36 -11.98 -8.35 4.88
N SER A 37 -11.27 -7.30 5.30
CA SER A 37 -11.28 -6.02 4.60
C SER A 37 -9.93 -5.32 4.62
N TRP A 38 -9.64 -4.58 3.56
CA TRP A 38 -8.43 -3.78 3.40
C TRP A 38 -8.76 -2.41 2.82
N GLU A 39 -8.48 -1.35 3.56
CA GLU A 39 -8.71 0.03 3.12
C GLU A 39 -7.38 0.76 3.19
N GLN A 40 -6.89 1.26 2.06
CA GLN A 40 -5.63 1.99 1.99
C GLN A 40 -5.84 3.36 1.37
N ILE A 41 -5.24 4.37 1.99
CA ILE A 41 -5.20 5.74 1.50
C ILE A 41 -3.75 6.15 1.34
N ALA A 42 -3.34 6.52 0.13
CA ALA A 42 -2.04 7.12 -0.15
C ALA A 42 -2.21 8.63 -0.39
N TYR A 43 -1.74 9.43 0.56
CA TYR A 43 -1.63 10.88 0.41
C TYR A 43 -0.28 11.19 -0.22
N ILE A 44 -0.25 11.59 -1.48
CA ILE A 44 0.96 12.13 -2.09
C ILE A 44 1.07 13.58 -1.62
N GLU A 45 2.07 13.87 -0.79
CA GLU A 45 2.14 15.12 -0.03
C GLU A 45 2.69 16.28 -0.86
N ASN A 46 3.58 16.00 -1.80
CA ASN A 46 4.30 17.04 -2.54
C ASN A 46 4.73 16.60 -3.95
N ALA A 47 5.29 17.55 -4.71
CA ALA A 47 5.80 17.33 -6.06
C ALA A 47 7.02 16.39 -6.12
N GLN A 48 7.69 16.13 -5.00
CA GLN A 48 8.80 15.19 -4.92
C GLN A 48 8.31 13.74 -4.76
N GLY A 49 7.01 13.53 -4.57
CA GLY A 49 6.41 12.22 -4.41
C GLY A 49 6.58 11.63 -3.01
N ASP A 50 6.81 12.46 -1.98
CA ASP A 50 6.66 11.98 -0.60
C ASP A 50 5.21 11.54 -0.38
N THR A 51 5.04 10.43 0.33
CA THR A 51 3.73 9.79 0.47
C THR A 51 3.49 9.38 1.90
N ARG A 52 2.34 9.76 2.44
CA ARG A 52 1.83 9.23 3.70
C ARG A 52 0.74 8.22 3.39
N GLU A 53 0.94 6.98 3.83
CA GLU A 53 -0.02 5.91 3.66
C GLU A 53 -0.70 5.57 4.97
N VAL A 54 -2.02 5.38 4.88
CA VAL A 54 -2.86 4.95 5.99
C VAL A 54 -3.59 3.71 5.55
N VAL A 55 -3.37 2.60 6.25
CA VAL A 55 -3.99 1.31 5.97
C VAL A 55 -4.81 0.89 7.18
N THR A 56 -6.09 0.68 6.97
CA THR A 56 -6.97 0.02 7.92
C THR A 56 -7.26 -1.36 7.37
N PHE A 57 -6.95 -2.41 8.13
CA PHE A 57 -7.34 -3.76 7.73
C PHE A 57 -7.98 -4.52 8.89
N ARG A 58 -8.90 -5.39 8.52
CA ARG A 58 -9.64 -6.28 9.42
C ARG A 58 -9.34 -7.71 9.03
N ALA A 59 -9.03 -8.55 10.00
CA ALA A 59 -8.78 -9.96 9.79
C ALA A 59 -9.50 -10.84 10.81
N ARG A 60 -9.94 -12.02 10.37
CA ARG A 60 -10.46 -13.08 11.23
C ARG A 60 -9.31 -13.99 11.64
N VAL A 61 -9.26 -14.31 12.93
CA VAL A 61 -8.29 -15.24 13.49
C VAL A 61 -8.71 -16.67 13.17
N LEU A 62 -7.85 -17.43 12.51
CA LEU A 62 -8.14 -18.82 12.12
C LEU A 62 -7.58 -19.84 13.12
N ARG A 63 -6.55 -19.46 13.88
CA ARG A 63 -5.83 -20.36 14.79
C ARG A 63 -5.51 -19.71 16.12
N SER A 64 -5.47 -20.52 17.18
CA SER A 64 -5.24 -20.06 18.56
C SER A 64 -3.78 -19.71 18.85
N ASP A 65 -2.88 -20.06 17.93
CA ASP A 65 -1.43 -19.82 17.99
C ASP A 65 -1.00 -18.60 17.16
N LEU A 66 -1.93 -17.72 16.75
CA LEU A 66 -1.61 -16.49 16.04
C LEU A 66 -0.77 -15.54 16.90
N GLN A 67 0.54 -15.54 16.68
CA GLN A 67 1.50 -14.66 17.37
C GLN A 67 1.92 -13.45 16.55
N LEU A 68 1.77 -13.51 15.22
CA LEU A 68 2.19 -12.43 14.33
C LEU A 68 1.28 -12.27 13.13
N ILE A 69 1.24 -11.06 12.59
CA ILE A 69 0.64 -10.77 11.28
C ILE A 69 1.72 -10.14 10.40
N ARG A 70 1.83 -10.64 9.16
CA ARG A 70 2.84 -10.19 8.21
C ARG A 70 2.20 -9.43 7.06
N LEU A 71 2.66 -8.20 6.85
CA LEU A 71 2.21 -7.31 5.79
C LEU A 71 3.42 -6.92 4.93
N VAL A 72 3.23 -6.87 3.61
CA VAL A 72 4.29 -6.50 2.67
C VAL A 72 3.85 -5.29 1.86
N PHE A 73 4.62 -4.21 1.94
CA PHE A 73 4.36 -2.96 1.24
C PHE A 73 5.44 -2.69 0.20
N GLY A 74 5.06 -2.18 -0.97
CA GLY A 74 6.01 -1.84 -2.04
C GLY A 74 5.88 -0.39 -2.48
N CYS A 75 6.92 0.10 -3.16
CA CYS A 75 6.89 1.38 -3.86
C CYS A 75 6.92 1.24 -5.39
N GLY A 76 6.91 0.03 -5.95
CA GLY A 76 6.81 -0.20 -7.39
C GLY A 76 8.10 0.03 -8.20
N TRP A 77 9.18 0.52 -7.58
CA TRP A 77 10.48 0.74 -8.23
C TRP A 77 11.65 0.49 -7.27
N ASP A 78 12.88 0.39 -7.80
CA ASP A 78 14.10 0.23 -6.99
C ASP A 78 14.48 1.53 -6.27
N GLN A 79 13.78 1.81 -5.16
CA GLN A 79 13.99 3.02 -4.40
C GLN A 79 15.40 3.04 -3.76
N PRO A 80 16.18 4.13 -3.94
CA PRO A 80 17.48 4.27 -3.33
C PRO A 80 17.45 4.06 -1.83
N HIS A 81 18.43 3.33 -1.34
CA HIS A 81 18.54 2.95 0.07
C HIS A 81 18.53 4.14 1.06
N ARG A 82 18.99 5.33 0.63
CA ARG A 82 18.91 6.57 1.43
C ARG A 82 17.48 7.01 1.77
N PHE A 83 16.51 6.72 0.89
CA PHE A 83 15.09 7.01 1.13
C PHE A 83 14.45 5.88 1.93
N ARG A 84 14.77 4.63 1.59
CA ARG A 84 14.33 3.44 2.34
C ARG A 84 14.62 3.52 3.83
N ARG A 85 15.83 3.96 4.22
CA ARG A 85 16.21 4.12 5.65
C ARG A 85 15.40 5.18 6.42
N ARG A 86 14.65 6.03 5.71
CA ARG A 86 13.86 7.12 6.28
C ARG A 86 12.37 6.78 6.36
N VAL A 87 11.95 5.61 5.87
CA VAL A 87 10.56 5.14 6.01
C VAL A 87 10.24 4.97 7.48
N ARG A 88 9.11 5.53 7.91
CA ARG A 88 8.61 5.44 9.30
C ARG A 88 7.31 4.67 9.30
N ILE A 89 7.12 3.81 10.29
CA ILE A 89 5.89 3.00 10.43
C ILE A 89 5.40 3.09 11.87
N ALA A 90 4.10 3.29 12.01
CA ALA A 90 3.39 3.16 13.26
C ALA A 90 2.19 2.22 13.06
N VAL A 91 1.98 1.30 14.01
CA VAL A 91 0.83 0.40 14.01
C VAL A 91 0.08 0.55 15.32
N ARG A 92 -1.24 0.67 15.24
CA ARG A 92 -2.14 0.72 16.40
C ARG A 92 -3.26 -0.28 16.26
N ASN A 93 -3.72 -0.79 17.40
CA ASN A 93 -4.99 -1.52 17.46
C ASN A 93 -6.15 -0.59 17.12
N LEU A 94 -7.19 -1.14 16.50
CA LEU A 94 -8.49 -0.49 16.33
C LEU A 94 -9.56 -1.27 17.07
N HIS A 95 -10.33 -0.59 17.91
CA HIS A 95 -11.48 -1.17 18.58
C HIS A 95 -12.76 -0.99 17.75
N VAL A 96 -13.86 -1.58 18.21
CA VAL A 96 -15.20 -1.38 17.62
C VAL A 96 -15.51 0.12 17.58
N GLY A 97 -16.05 0.60 16.45
CA GLY A 97 -16.28 2.03 16.22
C GLY A 97 -15.03 2.81 15.79
N ASN A 98 -13.98 2.14 15.30
CA ASN A 98 -12.73 2.75 14.82
C ASN A 98 -11.99 3.60 15.87
N MET A 99 -12.20 3.29 17.15
CA MET A 99 -11.45 3.93 18.23
C MET A 99 -9.99 3.44 18.24
N LEU A 100 -9.06 4.39 18.31
CA LEU A 100 -7.63 4.09 18.36
C LEU A 100 -7.26 3.44 19.70
N GLY A 101 -6.68 2.25 19.63
CA GLY A 101 -6.08 1.57 20.76
C GLY A 101 -4.60 1.90 20.93
N THR A 102 -3.93 1.00 21.65
CA THR A 102 -2.50 1.09 21.95
C THR A 102 -1.61 0.86 20.72
N SER A 103 -0.37 1.35 20.80
CA SER A 103 0.67 1.06 19.83
C SER A 103 1.07 -0.41 19.89
N MET A 104 1.27 -1.01 18.72
CA MET A 104 1.72 -2.39 18.59
C MET A 104 3.24 -2.49 18.50
N GLN A 105 3.79 -3.61 18.96
CA GLN A 105 5.18 -3.94 18.69
C GLN A 105 5.30 -4.40 17.23
N VAL A 106 6.22 -3.78 16.50
CA VAL A 106 6.42 -4.02 15.07
C VAL A 106 7.88 -4.34 14.82
N THR A 107 8.14 -5.43 14.11
CA THR A 107 9.43 -5.66 13.46
C THR A 107 9.27 -5.34 11.99
N HIS A 108 10.24 -4.64 11.42
CA HIS A 108 10.23 -4.36 10.01
C HIS A 108 11.61 -4.45 9.37
N SER A 109 11.63 -4.85 8.11
CA SER A 109 12.83 -5.06 7.31
C SER A 109 12.56 -4.81 5.82
N TYR A 110 13.61 -4.78 5.01
CA TYR A 110 13.48 -4.72 3.56
C TYR A 110 13.77 -6.11 2.98
N LEU A 111 12.90 -6.56 2.09
CA LEU A 111 13.11 -7.73 1.26
C LEU A 111 14.12 -7.42 0.14
N CYS A 112 14.64 -8.48 -0.49
CA CYS A 112 15.60 -8.38 -1.60
C CYS A 112 15.04 -7.62 -2.81
N ASP A 113 13.72 -7.65 -3.02
CA ASP A 113 13.03 -6.96 -4.11
C ASP A 113 12.67 -5.50 -3.77
N GLY A 114 13.18 -4.97 -2.65
CA GLY A 114 12.95 -3.60 -2.22
C GLY A 114 11.61 -3.38 -1.51
N LYS A 115 10.76 -4.40 -1.39
CA LYS A 115 9.53 -4.32 -0.59
C LYS A 115 9.86 -4.24 0.90
N HIS A 116 8.99 -3.56 1.63
CA HIS A 116 9.05 -3.39 3.06
C HIS A 116 8.19 -4.43 3.76
N ASP A 117 8.84 -5.31 4.51
CA ASP A 117 8.22 -6.37 5.30
C ASP A 117 7.90 -5.84 6.70
N VAL A 118 6.64 -5.94 7.12
CA VAL A 118 6.12 -5.44 8.38
C VAL A 118 5.48 -6.59 9.14
N ILE A 119 5.98 -6.86 10.33
CA ILE A 119 5.53 -7.95 11.20
C ILE A 119 4.98 -7.33 12.47
N ILE A 120 3.67 -7.46 12.66
CA ILE A 120 2.94 -7.00 13.84
C ILE A 120 2.96 -8.16 14.84
N HIS A 121 3.48 -7.92 16.04
CA HIS A 121 3.58 -8.92 17.10
C HIS A 121 2.38 -8.83 18.04
N MET A 122 1.75 -9.97 18.31
CA MET A 122 0.66 -10.08 19.28
C MET A 122 1.24 -10.43 20.65
N ALA A 123 1.02 -9.58 21.65
CA ALA A 123 1.45 -9.87 23.02
C ALA A 123 0.76 -11.11 23.59
N THR A 124 -0.53 -11.28 23.25
CA THR A 124 -1.32 -12.47 23.57
C THR A 124 -2.06 -12.91 22.32
N PRO A 125 -2.06 -14.22 21.98
CA PRO A 125 -2.83 -14.72 20.85
C PRO A 125 -4.32 -14.38 20.98
N PRO A 126 -4.92 -13.76 19.95
CA PRO A 126 -6.35 -13.52 19.89
C PRO A 126 -7.16 -14.83 19.88
N LYS A 127 -8.45 -14.75 20.24
CA LYS A 127 -9.34 -15.92 20.19
C LYS A 127 -9.63 -16.35 18.76
N VAL A 128 -9.69 -17.65 18.50
CA VAL A 128 -10.12 -18.20 17.20
C VAL A 128 -11.52 -17.69 16.86
N GLY A 129 -11.71 -17.30 15.59
CA GLY A 129 -12.95 -16.74 15.07
C GLY A 129 -13.16 -15.26 15.39
N SER A 130 -12.39 -14.67 16.31
CA SER A 130 -12.46 -13.24 16.60
C SER A 130 -11.89 -12.38 15.46
N GLU A 131 -12.31 -11.12 15.42
CA GLU A 131 -11.74 -10.12 14.52
C GLU A 131 -10.65 -9.32 15.20
N VAL A 132 -9.54 -9.13 14.48
CA VAL A 132 -8.52 -8.14 14.80
C VAL A 132 -8.55 -7.02 13.78
N ARG A 133 -8.29 -5.79 14.24
CA ARG A 133 -8.32 -4.59 13.40
C ARG A 133 -7.11 -3.73 13.71
N PHE A 134 -6.47 -3.22 12.67
CA PHE A 134 -5.26 -2.41 12.82
C PHE A 134 -5.33 -1.17 11.96
N LEU A 135 -4.72 -0.10 12.47
CA LEU A 135 -4.33 1.07 11.72
C LEU A 135 -2.82 1.04 11.54
N VAL A 136 -2.37 0.98 10.29
CA VAL A 136 -0.95 1.10 9.92
C VAL A 136 -0.76 2.45 9.24
N VAL A 137 0.12 3.28 9.78
CA VAL A 137 0.49 4.57 9.19
C VAL A 137 1.95 4.49 8.77
N MET A 138 2.24 4.85 7.52
CA MET A 138 3.59 4.83 6.97
C MET A 138 3.94 6.16 6.30
N ASP A 139 5.08 6.72 6.65
CA ASP A 139 5.65 7.88 5.95
C ASP A 139 6.74 7.37 5.00
N TRP A 140 6.52 7.57 3.70
CA TRP A 140 7.40 7.12 2.63
C TRP A 140 8.04 8.29 1.88
N PRO A 141 9.33 8.57 2.11
CA PRO A 141 10.03 9.56 1.33
C PRO A 141 10.11 9.12 -0.13
N ARG A 142 9.65 9.98 -1.04
CA ARG A 142 9.73 9.78 -2.49
C ARG A 142 9.16 8.46 -3.00
N LYS A 143 8.14 7.87 -2.36
CA LYS A 143 7.51 6.63 -2.85
C LYS A 143 6.97 6.84 -4.27
N CYS A 144 6.18 7.88 -4.48
CA CYS A 144 5.57 8.21 -5.76
C CYS A 144 6.44 9.14 -6.62
N ALA A 145 7.77 9.16 -6.43
CA ALA A 145 8.64 10.03 -7.21
C ALA A 145 8.60 9.75 -8.73
N PRO A 146 8.53 8.49 -9.22
CA PRO A 146 8.37 8.23 -10.65
C PRO A 146 7.12 8.91 -11.24
N LEU A 147 5.98 8.78 -10.56
CA LEU A 147 4.74 9.46 -10.92
C LEU A 147 4.93 10.99 -10.94
N MET A 148 5.38 11.55 -9.81
CA MET A 148 5.37 13.00 -9.62
C MET A 148 6.46 13.76 -10.39
N THR A 149 7.63 13.16 -10.58
CA THR A 149 8.81 13.86 -11.14
C THR A 149 9.12 13.48 -12.57
N LYS A 150 8.66 12.31 -13.03
CA LYS A 150 8.96 11.79 -14.38
C LYS A 150 7.69 11.53 -15.20
N ALA A 151 6.50 11.78 -14.64
CA ALA A 151 5.22 11.44 -15.25
C ALA A 151 5.15 9.98 -15.73
N VAL A 152 5.84 9.07 -15.03
CA VAL A 152 5.77 7.64 -15.31
C VAL A 152 4.56 7.09 -14.57
N SER A 153 3.71 6.31 -15.25
CA SER A 153 2.56 5.67 -14.62
C SER A 153 2.96 4.87 -13.38
N ASP A 154 2.15 4.92 -12.33
CA ASP A 154 2.39 4.20 -11.08
C ASP A 154 1.17 3.38 -10.69
N ASP A 155 1.42 2.19 -10.15
CA ASP A 155 0.39 1.20 -9.83
C ASP A 155 0.12 1.18 -8.32
N PHE A 156 -1.10 1.55 -7.96
CA PHE A 156 -1.60 1.51 -6.59
C PHE A 156 -2.50 0.28 -6.45
N ALA A 157 -1.87 -0.87 -6.19
CA ALA A 157 -2.53 -2.17 -6.21
C ALA A 157 -2.18 -3.05 -5.01
N PHE A 158 -3.08 -3.97 -4.71
CA PHE A 158 -2.90 -5.03 -3.72
C PHE A 158 -2.80 -6.38 -4.40
N LYS A 159 -2.26 -7.36 -3.67
CA LYS A 159 -2.32 -8.77 -4.03
C LYS A 159 -2.38 -9.58 -2.73
N PHE A 160 -3.36 -10.47 -2.64
CA PHE A 160 -3.56 -11.32 -1.47
C PHE A 160 -3.21 -12.76 -1.81
N ILE A 161 -2.50 -13.43 -0.89
CA ILE A 161 -2.29 -14.89 -0.97
C ILE A 161 -3.44 -15.67 -0.31
N GLN A 162 -4.33 -14.97 0.39
CA GLN A 162 -5.45 -15.54 1.11
C GLN A 162 -6.69 -15.56 0.23
N GLN A 163 -7.60 -16.50 0.50
CA GLN A 163 -8.88 -16.60 -0.19
C GLN A 163 -9.96 -15.71 0.47
N ASN A 164 -10.94 -15.33 -0.34
CA ASN A 164 -12.18 -14.66 0.08
C ASN A 164 -11.94 -13.32 0.81
N VAL A 165 -11.14 -12.45 0.20
CA VAL A 165 -11.03 -11.06 0.69
C VAL A 165 -12.29 -10.31 0.27
N SER A 166 -13.22 -10.14 1.22
CA SER A 166 -14.57 -9.66 0.92
C SER A 166 -14.62 -8.22 0.41
N TYR A 167 -13.73 -7.35 0.90
CA TYR A 167 -13.73 -5.94 0.52
C TYR A 167 -12.32 -5.37 0.48
N VAL A 168 -12.00 -4.65 -0.58
CA VAL A 168 -10.81 -3.81 -0.63
C VAL A 168 -11.13 -2.43 -1.16
N SER A 169 -10.38 -1.43 -0.70
CA SER A 169 -10.35 -0.12 -1.32
C SER A 169 -8.97 0.52 -1.31
N TYR A 170 -8.70 1.29 -2.36
CA TYR A 170 -7.53 2.15 -2.49
C TYR A 170 -7.99 3.57 -2.82
N ARG A 171 -7.59 4.54 -2.01
CA ARG A 171 -7.69 5.97 -2.31
C ARG A 171 -6.32 6.55 -2.56
N VAL A 172 -6.13 7.24 -3.68
CA VAL A 172 -4.92 8.01 -3.96
C VAL A 172 -5.28 9.48 -3.99
N VAL A 173 -4.69 10.26 -3.10
CA VAL A 173 -4.94 11.70 -2.98
C VAL A 173 -3.74 12.45 -3.57
N LEU A 174 -3.92 13.08 -4.72
CA LEU A 174 -2.86 13.85 -5.38
C LEU A 174 -2.64 15.20 -4.70
N PRO A 175 -1.47 15.85 -4.87
CA PRO A 175 -1.27 17.23 -4.44
C PRO A 175 -2.22 18.21 -5.16
N HIS A 176 -2.37 19.43 -4.63
CA HIS A 176 -3.18 20.46 -5.28
C HIS A 176 -2.70 20.73 -6.71
N GLY A 177 -3.66 20.98 -7.61
CA GLY A 177 -3.40 21.29 -9.01
C GLY A 177 -2.91 20.11 -9.86
N CYS A 178 -2.78 18.91 -9.28
CA CYS A 178 -2.46 17.69 -10.02
C CYS A 178 -3.73 16.96 -10.43
N ASP A 179 -3.70 16.40 -11.62
CA ASP A 179 -4.75 15.55 -12.19
C ASP A 179 -4.06 14.39 -12.92
N ALA A 180 -4.73 13.27 -13.06
CA ALA A 180 -4.24 12.03 -13.63
C ALA A 180 -5.33 11.33 -14.45
N TYR A 181 -4.90 10.55 -15.43
CA TYR A 181 -5.68 9.46 -16.00
C TYR A 181 -5.65 8.28 -15.03
N ASP A 182 -6.73 7.51 -14.98
CA ASP A 182 -6.81 6.29 -14.20
C ASP A 182 -7.27 5.10 -15.01
N GLU A 183 -6.70 3.93 -14.70
CA GLU A 183 -7.01 2.65 -15.31
C GLU A 183 -7.17 1.59 -14.20
N PRO A 184 -8.27 0.82 -14.15
CA PRO A 184 -8.39 -0.29 -13.21
C PRO A 184 -7.36 -1.37 -13.52
N ILE A 185 -6.77 -1.95 -12.48
CA ILE A 185 -5.85 -3.08 -12.59
C ILE A 185 -6.61 -4.36 -12.25
N GLY A 186 -6.56 -5.36 -13.12
CA GLY A 186 -7.09 -6.71 -12.86
C GLY A 186 -8.49 -6.96 -13.40
N PHE A 187 -9.09 -6.04 -14.16
CA PHE A 187 -10.47 -6.16 -14.64
C PHE A 187 -10.58 -5.82 -16.12
N ASP A 188 -11.41 -6.59 -16.83
CA ASP A 188 -11.50 -6.53 -18.30
C ASP A 188 -12.70 -5.69 -18.79
N GLY A 189 -13.29 -4.87 -17.89
CA GLY A 189 -14.14 -3.73 -18.27
C GLY A 189 -15.65 -3.88 -18.16
N TYR A 190 -16.21 -4.99 -17.63
CA TYR A 190 -17.67 -5.14 -17.51
C TYR A 190 -18.15 -5.88 -16.25
N GLU A 191 -17.39 -5.83 -15.16
CA GLU A 191 -17.76 -6.54 -13.93
C GLU A 191 -18.39 -5.60 -12.89
N GLU A 192 -19.52 -6.01 -12.30
CA GLU A 192 -20.12 -5.34 -11.12
C GLU A 192 -19.26 -5.46 -9.84
N THR A 193 -18.11 -6.15 -9.94
CA THR A 193 -17.24 -6.53 -8.82
C THR A 193 -16.31 -5.41 -8.37
N PHE A 194 -16.20 -4.32 -9.13
CA PHE A 194 -15.36 -3.17 -8.79
C PHE A 194 -16.01 -1.82 -9.14
N LYS A 195 -15.52 -0.76 -8.49
CA LYS A 195 -15.90 0.62 -8.80
C LYS A 195 -14.68 1.52 -8.79
N ASN A 196 -14.58 2.35 -9.83
CA ASN A 196 -13.65 3.46 -9.91
C ASN A 196 -14.40 4.79 -9.84
N GLN A 197 -13.93 5.72 -9.02
CA GLN A 197 -14.50 7.05 -8.90
C GLN A 197 -13.41 8.09 -8.75
N GLN A 198 -13.66 9.27 -9.32
CA GLN A 198 -12.87 10.46 -9.08
C GLN A 198 -13.64 11.42 -8.20
N LEU A 199 -13.03 11.88 -7.12
CA LEU A 199 -13.62 12.83 -6.18
C LEU A 199 -12.70 14.04 -6.04
N ILE A 200 -13.24 15.12 -5.50
CA ILE A 200 -12.49 16.31 -5.10
C ILE A 200 -12.74 16.50 -3.61
N THR A 201 -11.67 16.61 -2.82
CA THR A 201 -11.76 16.94 -1.39
C THR A 201 -12.23 18.38 -1.19
N THR A 202 -12.63 18.72 0.04
CA THR A 202 -13.02 20.09 0.39
C THR A 202 -11.89 21.12 0.21
N ASP A 203 -10.64 20.70 0.34
CA ASP A 203 -9.45 21.53 0.07
C ASP A 203 -9.05 21.56 -1.42
N GLY A 204 -9.79 20.87 -2.31
CA GLY A 204 -9.57 20.94 -3.76
C GLY A 204 -8.51 19.97 -4.30
N ARG A 205 -8.16 18.93 -3.55
CA ARG A 205 -7.28 17.84 -4.00
C ARG A 205 -8.08 16.78 -4.73
N ARG A 206 -7.50 16.21 -5.80
CA ARG A 206 -8.11 15.09 -6.54
C ARG A 206 -7.91 13.78 -5.76
N ILE A 207 -8.97 13.00 -5.63
CA ILE A 207 -8.94 11.63 -5.09
C ILE A 207 -9.33 10.66 -6.20
N TYR A 208 -8.52 9.63 -6.37
CA TYR A 208 -8.82 8.46 -7.18
C TYR A 208 -9.20 7.34 -6.24
N PHE A 209 -10.42 6.84 -6.38
CA PHE A 209 -10.97 5.81 -5.52
C PHE A 209 -11.21 4.55 -6.34
N PHE A 210 -10.62 3.45 -5.87
CA PHE A 210 -10.86 2.10 -6.33
C PHE A 210 -11.47 1.31 -5.17
N GLU A 211 -12.53 0.54 -5.44
CA GLU A 211 -13.00 -0.50 -4.53
C GLU A 211 -13.37 -1.77 -5.29
N ALA A 212 -13.19 -2.92 -4.66
CA ALA A 212 -13.57 -4.21 -5.21
C ALA A 212 -14.03 -5.17 -4.11
N PHE A 213 -14.81 -6.17 -4.53
CA PHE A 213 -15.44 -7.16 -3.66
C PHE A 213 -15.01 -8.57 -4.04
N ASP A 214 -14.98 -9.46 -3.05
CA ASP A 214 -14.75 -10.91 -3.22
C ASP A 214 -13.56 -11.27 -4.13
N LEU A 215 -12.41 -10.65 -3.87
CA LEU A 215 -11.22 -10.82 -4.71
C LEU A 215 -10.70 -12.27 -4.68
N PRO A 216 -10.42 -12.87 -5.86
CA PRO A 216 -9.81 -14.19 -5.94
C PRO A 216 -8.40 -14.24 -5.35
N ILE A 217 -7.96 -15.44 -4.99
CA ILE A 217 -6.60 -15.68 -4.51
C ILE A 217 -5.56 -15.27 -5.58
N LEU A 218 -4.47 -14.63 -5.14
CA LEU A 218 -3.38 -14.14 -6.00
C LEU A 218 -3.81 -13.14 -7.08
N HIS A 219 -5.05 -12.67 -7.05
CA HIS A 219 -5.53 -11.65 -7.95
C HIS A 219 -4.94 -10.29 -7.57
N ARG A 220 -4.47 -9.55 -8.58
CA ARG A 220 -3.88 -8.22 -8.40
C ARG A 220 -4.93 -7.19 -8.80
N ALA A 221 -5.40 -6.40 -7.84
CA ALA A 221 -6.45 -5.42 -8.02
C ALA A 221 -6.01 -4.03 -7.53
N GLY A 222 -6.45 -2.98 -8.22
CA GLY A 222 -6.15 -1.60 -7.83
C GLY A 222 -6.35 -0.60 -8.96
N ILE A 223 -5.60 0.49 -8.90
CA ILE A 223 -5.66 1.58 -9.86
C ILE A 223 -4.27 1.95 -10.34
N ARG A 224 -4.09 2.08 -11.65
CA ARG A 224 -2.92 2.69 -12.27
C ARG A 224 -3.22 4.16 -12.51
N LEU A 225 -2.29 5.02 -12.14
CA LEU A 225 -2.38 6.45 -12.41
C LEU A 225 -1.27 6.92 -13.32
N GLU A 226 -1.60 7.81 -14.24
CA GLU A 226 -0.65 8.55 -15.06
C GLU A 226 -0.97 10.04 -14.97
N LEU A 227 0.01 10.87 -14.57
CA LEU A 227 -0.25 12.31 -14.44
C LEU A 227 -0.64 12.91 -15.78
N LYS A 228 -1.76 13.65 -15.80
CA LYS A 228 -2.07 14.52 -16.92
C LYS A 228 -1.00 15.60 -16.93
N GLY A 229 -0.23 15.66 -18.01
CA GLY A 229 0.86 16.61 -18.13
C GLY A 229 0.40 18.06 -17.89
N LYS A 230 1.35 18.93 -17.48
CA LYS A 230 1.18 20.38 -17.65
C LYS A 230 1.04 20.76 -19.14
N ASP A 231 1.44 19.86 -20.05
CA ASP A 231 1.43 20.00 -21.51
C ASP A 231 0.14 19.49 -22.18
N THR A 232 -1.03 19.75 -21.59
CA THR A 232 -2.31 19.64 -22.31
C THR A 232 -2.36 20.56 -23.56
N HIS A 233 -1.39 21.46 -23.71
CA HIS A 233 -1.18 22.23 -24.95
C HIS A 233 -0.65 21.40 -26.12
N ALA A 234 0.21 20.40 -25.91
CA ALA A 234 0.81 19.61 -27.00
C ALA A 234 -0.19 18.62 -27.62
N LEU A 235 -1.03 17.98 -26.80
CA LEU A 235 -2.11 17.12 -27.27
C LEU A 235 -3.27 17.91 -27.93
N ARG A 236 -3.52 19.16 -27.49
CA ARG A 236 -4.43 20.08 -28.20
C ARG A 236 -3.90 20.46 -29.58
N ALA A 237 -2.59 20.65 -29.74
CA ALA A 237 -1.97 20.93 -31.04
C ALA A 237 -2.05 19.71 -32.00
N LEU A 238 -1.90 18.49 -31.47
CA LEU A 238 -2.09 17.25 -32.24
C LEU A 238 -3.57 17.04 -32.67
N ALA A 239 -4.53 17.27 -31.78
CA ALA A 239 -5.95 17.20 -32.11
C ALA A 239 -6.40 18.28 -33.13
N ALA A 240 -5.82 19.49 -33.05
CA ALA A 240 -6.04 20.56 -34.02
C ALA A 240 -5.43 20.24 -35.40
N SER A 241 -4.33 19.50 -35.43
CA SER A 241 -3.67 19.07 -36.68
C SER A 241 -4.37 17.89 -37.36
N ILE A 242 -5.02 17.02 -36.58
CA ILE A 242 -5.82 15.89 -37.13
C ILE A 242 -7.14 16.41 -37.72
N SER A 243 -7.76 17.42 -37.09
CA SER A 243 -9.01 18.02 -37.56
C SER A 243 -8.86 18.92 -38.81
N SER A 244 -7.65 19.40 -39.09
CA SER A 244 -7.33 20.13 -40.33
C SER A 244 -6.98 19.23 -41.52
N LEU A 245 -6.70 17.94 -41.29
CA LEU A 245 -6.44 16.93 -42.33
C LEU A 245 -7.72 16.24 -42.81
N THR A 246 -8.86 16.45 -42.14
CA THR A 246 -10.17 15.86 -42.45
C THR A 246 -11.18 16.84 -43.04
N ARG A 247 -10.73 17.99 -43.55
CA ARG A 247 -11.50 18.93 -44.39
C ARG A 247 -10.85 19.05 -45.75
#